data_AF-A0ABC9NXL7-F1
#
_entry.id   AF-A0ABC9NXL7-F1
#
_cell.length_a   1.000
_cell.length_b   1.000
_cell.length_c   1.000
_cell.angle_alpha   90.00
_cell.angle_beta   90.00
_cell.angle_gamma   90.00
#
_symmetry.space_group_name_H-M   'P 1'
#
loop_
_entity.id
_entity.type
_entity.pdbx_description
1 polymer ?
#
loop_
_entity_poly.entity_id
_entity_poly.type
_entity_poly.pdbx_seq_one_letter_code
_entity_poly.pdbx_strand_id
1 'polypeptide(L)'
;MDMVLDMRTLKKILITILILFPFCWFYNFDLDGTMNWALGRYEWPYQFNMALRDNWKRVGIEGYVFSCETHFPFIYVYGAGGFTKILNIPFIGYIEKLPNDSFYNQKGYGEKLSYADDTIDDMRKAYGSTLVIYTSFNDFSIQDQEIFRNMVINTKANDYRPPYNANAIQEGYVNIIKVFKGLETLLGQKIPI
;
A
#
# COMPACT_ATOMS: atom_id res chain seq x y z
N MET A 1 -11.50 -36.83 -22.23
CA MET A 1 -11.11 -35.65 -21.42
C MET A 1 -11.89 -35.82 -20.13
N ASP A 2 -11.32 -36.62 -19.22
CA ASP A 2 -12.10 -37.32 -18.21
C ASP A 2 -12.47 -36.40 -17.07
N MET A 3 -13.73 -36.00 -17.10
CA MET A 3 -14.39 -35.21 -16.07
C MET A 3 -14.81 -36.12 -14.91
N VAL A 4 -13.85 -36.78 -14.29
CA VAL A 4 -14.02 -37.47 -13.01
C VAL A 4 -12.95 -36.93 -12.08
N LEU A 5 -13.24 -35.78 -11.48
CA LEU A 5 -12.46 -35.30 -10.35
C LEU A 5 -12.61 -36.36 -9.24
N ASP A 6 -11.55 -37.14 -8.98
CA ASP A 6 -11.52 -38.15 -7.92
C ASP A 6 -12.11 -37.57 -6.63
N MET A 7 -13.04 -38.29 -5.98
CA MET A 7 -13.67 -37.87 -4.74
C MET A 7 -12.64 -37.51 -3.65
N ARG A 8 -11.45 -38.11 -3.65
CA ARG A 8 -10.35 -37.68 -2.76
C ARG A 8 -9.81 -36.30 -3.12
N THR A 9 -9.66 -36.00 -4.41
CA THR A 9 -9.21 -34.70 -4.92
C THR A 9 -10.27 -33.63 -4.63
N LEU A 10 -11.55 -33.93 -4.87
CA LEU A 10 -12.67 -33.05 -4.54
C LEU A 10 -12.71 -32.75 -3.04
N LYS A 11 -12.55 -33.78 -2.19
CA LYS A 11 -12.55 -33.63 -0.72
C LYS A 11 -11.37 -32.78 -0.23
N LYS A 12 -10.17 -32.95 -0.81
CA LYS A 12 -9.01 -32.10 -0.51
C LYS A 12 -9.27 -30.64 -0.89
N ILE A 13 -9.80 -30.39 -2.09
CA ILE A 13 -10.16 -29.04 -2.55
C ILE A 13 -11.21 -28.41 -1.61
N LEU A 14 -12.25 -29.14 -1.24
CA LEU A 14 -13.29 -28.67 -0.31
C LEU A 14 -12.73 -28.35 1.08
N ILE A 15 -11.85 -29.19 1.62
CA ILE A 15 -11.17 -28.93 2.89
C ILE A 15 -10.28 -27.70 2.77
N THR A 16 -9.52 -27.56 1.69
CA THR A 16 -8.70 -26.37 1.43
C THR A 16 -9.56 -25.11 1.35
N ILE A 17 -10.70 -25.14 0.65
CA ILE A 17 -11.65 -24.01 0.58
C ILE A 17 -12.22 -23.72 1.97
N LEU A 18 -12.68 -24.72 2.72
CA LEU A 18 -13.24 -24.55 4.08
C LEU A 18 -12.23 -24.01 5.08
N ILE A 19 -10.96 -24.39 4.96
CA ILE A 19 -9.87 -23.83 5.78
C ILE A 19 -9.57 -22.40 5.33
N LEU A 20 -9.51 -22.12 4.02
CA LEU A 20 -9.23 -20.80 3.46
C LEU A 20 -10.37 -19.78 3.63
N PHE A 21 -11.62 -20.24 3.70
CA PHE A 21 -12.82 -19.41 3.72
C PHE A 21 -12.94 -18.50 4.96
N PRO A 22 -12.67 -18.95 6.19
CA PRO A 22 -12.54 -18.07 7.35
C PRO A 22 -11.44 -17.02 7.21
N PHE A 23 -10.32 -17.36 6.55
CA PHE A 23 -9.22 -16.41 6.31
C PHE A 23 -9.62 -15.31 5.30
N CYS A 24 -10.56 -15.60 4.39
CA CYS A 24 -11.17 -14.58 3.54
C CYS A 24 -12.11 -13.65 4.32
N TRP A 25 -12.66 -14.08 5.46
CA TRP A 25 -13.55 -13.26 6.31
C TRP A 25 -12.80 -12.39 7.32
N PHE A 26 -11.61 -12.81 7.76
CA PHE A 26 -10.72 -12.03 8.64
C PHE A 26 -9.51 -11.46 7.87
N TYR A 27 -9.76 -10.82 6.73
CA TYR A 27 -8.67 -10.27 5.90
C TYR A 27 -8.05 -8.98 6.47
N ASN A 28 -8.77 -8.28 7.35
CA ASN A 28 -8.26 -7.19 8.16
C ASN A 28 -8.93 -7.16 9.54
N PHE A 29 -8.23 -6.67 10.56
CA PHE A 29 -8.76 -6.49 11.90
C PHE A 29 -8.01 -5.37 12.62
N ASP A 30 -8.70 -4.68 13.53
CA ASP A 30 -8.11 -3.64 14.37
C ASP A 30 -7.76 -4.20 15.74
N LEU A 31 -6.52 -4.00 16.18
CA LEU A 31 -6.10 -4.25 17.56
C LEU A 31 -5.51 -2.97 18.13
N ASP A 32 -6.24 -2.37 19.06
CA ASP A 32 -5.77 -1.23 19.87
C ASP A 32 -5.17 -0.10 19.03
N GLY A 33 -5.87 0.33 17.96
CA GLY A 33 -5.40 1.43 17.14
C GLY A 33 -4.37 1.04 16.09
N THR A 34 -4.25 -0.25 15.83
CA THR A 34 -3.35 -0.82 14.84
C THR A 34 -4.16 -1.69 13.89
N MET A 35 -4.26 -1.24 12.65
CA MET A 35 -4.90 -2.01 11.60
C MET A 35 -3.94 -3.11 11.14
N ASN A 36 -4.45 -4.34 11.10
CA ASN A 36 -3.70 -5.52 10.71
C ASN A 36 -4.36 -6.17 9.51
N TRP A 37 -3.54 -6.73 8.62
CA TRP A 37 -3.99 -7.51 7.48
C TRP A 37 -3.18 -8.80 7.36
N ALA A 38 -3.70 -9.74 6.56
CA ALA A 38 -2.97 -10.96 6.20
C ALA A 38 -2.37 -11.69 7.42
N LEU A 39 -3.19 -11.94 8.46
CA LEU A 39 -2.77 -12.58 9.71
C LEU A 39 -1.65 -11.82 10.46
N GLY A 40 -1.72 -10.49 10.47
CA GLY A 40 -0.74 -9.64 11.17
C GLY A 40 0.60 -9.53 10.44
N ARG A 41 0.68 -10.01 9.19
CA ARG A 41 1.86 -9.78 8.35
C ARG A 41 2.01 -8.29 8.04
N TYR A 42 0.93 -7.64 7.61
CA TYR A 42 0.94 -6.20 7.36
C TYR A 42 0.27 -5.48 8.52
N GLU A 43 0.93 -4.44 9.01
CA GLU A 43 0.50 -3.70 10.19
C GLU A 43 0.63 -2.21 9.94
N TRP A 44 -0.40 -1.45 10.33
CA TRP A 44 -0.38 0.01 10.33
C TRP A 44 -0.88 0.58 11.66
N PRO A 45 0.02 1.12 12.50
CA PRO A 45 -0.32 1.83 13.74
C PRO A 45 -0.86 3.23 13.41
N TYR A 46 -2.12 3.31 12.95
CA TYR A 46 -2.70 4.55 12.42
C TYR A 46 -2.90 5.62 13.49
N GLN A 47 -3.01 5.26 14.78
CA GLN A 47 -3.07 6.23 15.88
C GLN A 47 -1.83 7.13 15.97
N PHE A 48 -0.66 6.61 15.56
CA PHE A 48 0.62 7.32 15.61
C PHE A 48 1.06 7.84 14.24
N ASN A 49 0.21 7.67 13.21
CA ASN A 49 0.50 7.97 11.81
C ASN A 49 1.88 7.45 11.38
N MET A 50 2.20 6.23 11.83
CA MET A 50 3.46 5.55 11.54
C MET A 50 3.42 4.88 10.17
N ALA A 51 4.56 4.34 9.76
CA ALA A 51 4.65 3.57 8.53
C ALA A 51 3.80 2.31 8.58
N LEU A 52 3.15 2.00 7.45
CA LEU A 52 2.64 0.65 7.21
C LEU A 52 3.84 -0.26 6.94
N ARG A 53 3.90 -1.40 7.63
CA ARG A 53 5.06 -2.30 7.62
C ARG A 53 4.68 -3.74 7.32
N ASP A 54 5.61 -4.49 6.75
CA ASP A 54 5.59 -5.96 6.72
C ASP A 54 6.39 -6.49 7.90
N ASN A 55 5.70 -7.04 8.89
CA ASN A 55 6.29 -7.62 10.10
C ASN A 55 7.15 -8.87 9.80
N TRP A 56 6.78 -9.65 8.79
CA TRP A 56 7.47 -10.91 8.47
C TRP A 56 8.77 -10.64 7.72
N LYS A 57 8.78 -9.61 6.87
CA LYS A 57 9.97 -9.16 6.15
C LYS A 57 10.77 -8.08 6.88
N ARG A 58 10.22 -7.55 7.99
CA ARG A 58 10.81 -6.50 8.82
C ARG A 58 11.21 -5.27 8.00
N VAL A 59 10.27 -4.76 7.20
CA VAL A 59 10.48 -3.60 6.33
C VAL A 59 9.25 -2.70 6.30
N GLY A 60 9.47 -1.39 6.30
CA GLY A 60 8.46 -0.39 6.02
C GLY A 60 8.06 -0.41 4.55
N ILE A 61 6.76 -0.41 4.30
CA ILE A 61 6.18 -0.45 2.96
C ILE A 61 5.77 0.96 2.51
N GLU A 62 5.11 1.71 3.39
CA GLU A 62 4.64 3.06 3.10
C GLU A 62 4.87 3.96 4.30
N GLY A 63 5.58 5.07 4.09
CA GLY A 63 5.86 6.06 5.13
C GLY A 63 4.74 7.09 5.20
N TYR A 64 4.27 7.39 6.42
CA TYR A 64 3.23 8.40 6.70
C TYR A 64 1.99 8.23 5.80
N VAL A 65 1.16 7.25 6.13
CA VAL A 65 -0.02 6.90 5.36
C VAL A 65 -1.10 7.97 5.51
N PHE A 66 -1.60 8.47 4.39
CA PHE A 66 -2.69 9.45 4.33
C PHE A 66 -4.05 8.79 4.11
N SER A 67 -4.09 7.73 3.31
CA SER A 67 -5.30 6.93 3.08
C SER A 67 -4.94 5.47 2.85
N CYS A 68 -5.81 4.59 3.33
CA CYS A 68 -5.68 3.15 3.17
C CYS A 68 -7.07 2.56 2.91
N GLU A 69 -7.23 1.88 1.78
CA GLU A 69 -8.46 1.18 1.41
C GLU A 69 -8.15 -0.29 1.12
N THR A 70 -9.09 -1.17 1.45
CA THR A 70 -8.95 -2.60 1.11
C THR A 70 -9.99 -2.99 0.09
N HIS A 71 -9.52 -3.42 -1.09
CA HIS A 71 -10.33 -4.00 -2.16
C HIS A 71 -9.77 -5.40 -2.42
N PHE A 72 -10.33 -6.39 -1.72
CA PHE A 72 -9.79 -7.76 -1.74
C PHE A 72 -9.58 -8.27 -3.17
N PRO A 73 -8.41 -8.85 -3.50
CA PRO A 73 -7.37 -9.33 -2.58
C PRO A 73 -6.25 -8.31 -2.29
N PHE A 74 -6.45 -7.01 -2.49
CA PHE A 74 -5.41 -5.99 -2.36
C PHE A 74 -5.70 -4.93 -1.30
N ILE A 75 -4.63 -4.41 -0.71
CA ILE A 75 -4.63 -3.20 0.11
C ILE A 75 -4.04 -2.09 -0.76
N TYR A 76 -4.72 -0.97 -0.85
CA TYR A 76 -4.27 0.24 -1.53
C TYR A 76 -3.91 1.25 -0.47
N VAL A 77 -2.71 1.81 -0.60
CA VAL A 77 -2.14 2.73 0.37
C VAL A 77 -1.62 3.93 -0.37
N TYR A 78 -1.98 5.10 0.13
CA TYR A 78 -1.50 6.38 -0.34
C TYR A 78 -0.86 7.10 0.84
N GLY A 79 0.43 7.43 0.74
CA GLY A 79 1.21 8.05 1.80
C GLY A 79 2.31 8.97 1.27
N ALA A 80 3.17 9.46 2.17
CA ALA A 80 4.27 10.36 1.80
C ALA A 80 5.26 9.70 0.83
N GLY A 81 5.48 8.39 0.94
CA GLY A 81 6.31 7.62 0.01
C GLY A 81 5.64 7.31 -1.33
N GLY A 82 4.40 7.73 -1.57
CA GLY A 82 3.71 7.61 -2.86
C GLY A 82 2.50 6.67 -2.82
N PHE A 83 2.35 5.86 -3.87
CA PHE A 83 1.24 4.91 -4.00
C PHE A 83 1.75 3.48 -3.86
N THR A 84 1.03 2.66 -3.09
CA THR A 84 1.38 1.27 -2.86
C THR A 84 0.16 0.37 -2.96
N LYS A 85 0.27 -0.70 -3.73
CA LYS A 85 -0.70 -1.80 -3.80
C LYS A 85 -0.05 -3.06 -3.24
N ILE A 86 -0.69 -3.68 -2.26
CA ILE A 86 -0.15 -4.81 -1.50
C ILE A 86 -1.10 -5.99 -1.67
N LEU A 87 -0.57 -7.16 -2.02
CA LEU A 87 -1.36 -8.39 -2.01
C LEU A 87 -1.67 -8.82 -0.56
N ASN A 88 -2.95 -8.82 -0.21
CA ASN A 88 -3.48 -9.17 1.11
C ASN A 88 -3.58 -10.69 1.31
N ILE A 89 -2.47 -11.39 1.12
CA ILE A 89 -2.36 -12.83 1.35
C ILE A 89 -1.14 -13.09 2.25
N PRO A 90 -1.30 -13.77 3.40
CA PRO A 90 -0.21 -13.91 4.39
C PRO A 90 1.09 -14.46 3.79
N PHE A 91 0.99 -15.54 3.01
CA PHE A 91 2.15 -16.30 2.56
C PHE A 91 2.73 -15.85 1.21
N ILE A 92 2.08 -14.90 0.53
CA ILE A 92 2.52 -14.40 -0.79
C ILE A 92 2.81 -12.92 -0.65
N GLY A 93 4.09 -12.55 -0.68
CA GLY A 93 4.52 -11.17 -0.52
C GLY A 93 4.70 -10.46 -1.83
N TYR A 94 3.65 -9.83 -2.35
CA TYR A 94 3.69 -9.08 -3.60
C TYR A 94 3.29 -7.62 -3.36
N ILE A 95 4.10 -6.70 -3.89
CA ILE A 95 3.88 -5.25 -3.80
C ILE A 95 4.12 -4.60 -5.15
N GLU A 96 3.24 -3.69 -5.52
CA GLU A 96 3.45 -2.70 -6.57
C GLU A 96 3.57 -1.32 -5.93
N LYS A 97 4.60 -0.56 -6.31
CA LYS A 97 4.92 0.73 -5.71
C LYS A 97 5.22 1.75 -6.80
N LEU A 98 4.54 2.88 -6.75
CA LEU A 98 5.00 4.11 -7.39
C LEU A 98 5.64 4.99 -6.31
N PRO A 99 6.98 5.08 -6.26
CA PRO A 99 7.67 5.87 -5.25
C PRO A 99 7.48 7.36 -5.49
N ASN A 100 7.39 8.12 -4.41
CA ASN A 100 7.53 9.57 -4.43
C ASN A 100 9.01 9.92 -4.24
N ASP A 101 9.69 10.24 -5.34
CA ASP A 101 11.13 10.56 -5.34
C ASP A 101 11.46 11.70 -4.38
N SER A 102 10.58 12.69 -4.20
CA SER A 102 10.84 13.77 -3.25
C SER A 102 10.99 13.24 -1.81
N PHE A 103 10.16 12.29 -1.41
CA PHE A 103 10.21 11.71 -0.07
C PHE A 103 11.47 10.85 0.12
N TYR A 104 11.82 10.03 -0.87
CA TYR A 104 12.98 9.15 -0.76
C TYR A 104 14.31 9.86 -0.99
N ASN A 105 14.36 10.93 -1.81
CA ASN A 105 15.57 11.70 -2.09
C ASN A 105 15.91 12.73 -0.99
N GLN A 106 14.93 13.12 -0.17
CA GLN A 106 15.16 13.94 1.03
C GLN A 106 15.95 13.19 2.12
N LYS A 107 15.96 11.85 2.09
CA LYS A 107 16.68 11.03 3.07
C LYS A 107 18.17 10.97 2.77
N GLY A 108 18.84 12.11 2.94
CA GLY A 108 20.27 12.18 3.13
C GLY A 108 20.63 11.94 4.60
N TYR A 109 21.34 10.85 4.88
CA TYR A 109 22.21 10.66 6.05
C TYR A 109 21.60 10.86 7.46
N GLY A 110 21.06 9.79 8.03
CA GLY A 110 20.81 9.64 9.47
C GLY A 110 20.73 8.16 9.86
N GLU A 111 20.85 7.85 11.17
CA GLU A 111 20.57 6.51 11.67
C GLU A 111 19.11 6.12 11.37
N LYS A 112 18.87 4.87 11.00
CA LYS A 112 17.52 4.34 10.77
C LYS A 112 16.80 4.20 12.12
N LEU A 113 15.91 5.13 12.43
CA LEU A 113 15.22 5.19 13.73
C LEU A 113 13.84 4.51 13.69
N SER A 114 13.27 4.32 12.50
CA SER A 114 11.92 3.74 12.32
C SER A 114 11.76 3.02 10.98
N TYR A 115 10.70 2.20 10.85
CA TYR A 115 10.24 1.66 9.57
C TYR A 115 9.80 2.75 8.59
N ALA A 116 9.45 3.94 9.07
CA ALA A 116 9.21 5.09 8.19
C ALA A 116 10.47 5.56 7.46
N ASP A 117 11.65 5.17 7.95
CA ASP A 117 12.94 5.54 7.38
C ASP A 117 13.39 4.58 6.27
N ASP A 118 12.72 3.43 6.10
CA ASP A 118 13.03 2.47 5.04
C ASP A 118 13.04 3.10 3.64
N THR A 119 14.00 2.66 2.84
CA THR A 119 14.20 3.11 1.46
C THR A 119 13.62 2.12 0.46
N ILE A 120 13.50 2.54 -0.80
CA ILE A 120 13.15 1.62 -1.90
C ILE A 120 14.17 0.48 -2.02
N ASP A 121 15.44 0.70 -1.70
CA ASP A 121 16.46 -0.36 -1.71
C ASP A 121 16.28 -1.36 -0.58
N ASP A 122 15.81 -0.94 0.59
CA ASP A 122 15.44 -1.86 1.67
C ASP A 122 14.25 -2.73 1.27
N MET A 123 13.24 -2.14 0.61
CA MET A 123 12.13 -2.90 0.04
C MET A 123 12.61 -3.89 -1.02
N ARG A 124 13.51 -3.48 -1.93
CA ARG A 124 14.09 -4.37 -2.96
C ARG A 124 14.84 -5.55 -2.33
N LYS A 125 15.60 -5.34 -1.26
CA LYS A 125 16.28 -6.43 -0.53
C LYS A 125 15.28 -7.41 0.09
N ALA A 126 14.18 -6.90 0.66
CA ALA A 126 13.17 -7.70 1.32
C ALA A 126 12.25 -8.48 0.36
N TYR A 127 11.93 -7.90 -0.80
CA TYR A 127 10.95 -8.45 -1.74
C TYR A 127 11.56 -9.06 -3.00
N GLY A 128 12.76 -8.65 -3.41
CA GLY A 128 13.38 -9.16 -4.62
C GLY A 128 12.44 -9.02 -5.82
N SER A 129 12.19 -10.14 -6.51
CA SER A 129 11.35 -10.18 -7.72
C SER A 129 9.85 -9.97 -7.48
N THR A 130 9.38 -9.97 -6.24
CA THR A 130 7.96 -9.77 -5.92
C THR A 130 7.61 -8.32 -5.56
N LEU A 131 8.57 -7.41 -5.73
CA LEU A 131 8.36 -5.97 -5.71
C LEU A 131 8.43 -5.43 -7.14
N VAL A 132 7.35 -4.79 -7.57
CA VAL A 132 7.29 -4.05 -8.83
C VAL A 132 7.37 -2.56 -8.50
N ILE A 133 8.38 -1.89 -9.05
CA ILE A 133 8.54 -0.44 -8.95
C ILE A 133 8.12 0.19 -10.27
N TYR A 134 7.09 1.02 -10.23
CA TYR A 134 6.66 1.82 -11.37
C TYR A 134 7.37 3.15 -11.44
N THR A 135 7.39 3.73 -12.63
CA THR A 135 7.98 5.06 -12.89
C THR A 135 6.92 6.10 -13.23
N SER A 136 5.74 5.64 -13.61
CA SER A 136 4.59 6.46 -13.96
C SER A 136 3.32 5.94 -13.31
N PHE A 137 2.40 6.84 -12.97
CA PHE A 137 1.07 6.46 -12.52
C PHE A 137 0.27 5.70 -13.58
N ASN A 138 0.61 5.90 -14.87
CA ASN A 138 -0.02 5.18 -15.98
C ASN A 138 0.44 3.72 -16.10
N ASP A 139 1.48 3.31 -15.36
CA ASP A 139 1.96 1.92 -15.34
C ASP A 139 1.01 1.01 -14.55
N PHE A 140 0.19 1.58 -13.65
CA PHE A 140 -0.89 0.86 -12.98
C PHE A 140 -2.05 0.55 -13.94
N SER A 141 -2.82 -0.50 -13.63
CA SER A 141 -4.07 -0.77 -14.36
C SER A 141 -5.07 0.39 -14.22
N ILE A 142 -5.98 0.55 -15.18
CA ILE A 142 -7.00 1.62 -15.14
C ILE A 142 -7.83 1.56 -13.84
N GLN A 143 -8.17 0.36 -13.39
CA GLN A 143 -8.91 0.14 -12.14
C GLN A 143 -8.10 0.59 -10.92
N ASP A 144 -6.81 0.25 -10.85
CA ASP A 144 -5.94 0.66 -9.74
C ASP A 144 -5.77 2.19 -9.72
N GLN A 145 -5.62 2.80 -10.91
CA GLN A 145 -5.54 4.26 -11.05
C GLN A 145 -6.82 4.93 -10.52
N GLU A 146 -8.00 4.39 -10.82
CA GLU A 146 -9.28 4.93 -10.34
C GLU A 146 -9.39 4.85 -8.81
N ILE A 147 -9.03 3.71 -8.22
CA ILE A 147 -8.99 3.54 -6.75
C ILE A 147 -8.07 4.59 -6.13
N PHE A 148 -6.82 4.70 -6.60
CA PHE A 148 -5.88 5.68 -6.05
C PHE A 148 -6.35 7.13 -6.24
N ARG A 149 -6.98 7.47 -7.38
CA ARG A 149 -7.56 8.81 -7.60
C ARG A 149 -8.66 9.10 -6.57
N ASN A 150 -9.58 8.17 -6.37
CA ASN A 150 -10.67 8.33 -5.41
C ASN A 150 -10.14 8.47 -3.97
N MET A 151 -9.13 7.67 -3.61
CA MET A 151 -8.46 7.79 -2.31
C MET A 151 -7.90 9.20 -2.11
N VAL A 152 -7.19 9.76 -3.10
CA VAL A 152 -6.63 11.11 -2.98
C VAL A 152 -7.71 12.17 -2.86
N ILE A 153 -8.76 12.12 -3.69
CA ILE A 153 -9.87 13.09 -3.67
C ILE A 153 -10.57 13.07 -2.30
N ASN A 154 -10.78 11.88 -1.72
CA ASN A 154 -11.45 11.72 -0.45
C ASN A 154 -10.56 12.06 0.75
N THR A 155 -9.25 12.07 0.58
CA THR A 155 -8.27 12.48 1.59
C THR A 155 -8.22 14.01 1.64
N LYS A 156 -9.12 14.64 2.40
CA LYS A 156 -9.10 16.10 2.58
C LYS A 156 -7.84 16.53 3.34
N ALA A 157 -7.23 17.64 2.92
CA ALA A 157 -6.06 18.26 3.58
C ALA A 157 -6.24 18.46 5.10
N ASN A 158 -7.49 18.62 5.56
CA ASN A 158 -7.84 18.96 6.94
C ASN A 158 -8.01 17.74 7.87
N ASP A 159 -8.13 16.52 7.33
CA ASP A 159 -8.20 15.28 8.14
C ASP A 159 -6.81 14.77 8.55
N TYR A 160 -5.78 15.54 8.19
CA TYR A 160 -4.39 15.24 8.48
C TYR A 160 -4.06 15.44 9.96
N ARG A 161 -3.79 14.35 10.67
CA ARG A 161 -3.17 14.39 12.01
C ARG A 161 -1.65 14.46 11.84
N PRO A 162 -0.98 15.54 12.27
CA PRO A 162 0.46 15.70 12.06
C PRO A 162 1.27 14.67 12.84
N PRO A 163 2.24 13.95 12.22
CA PRO A 163 3.35 13.34 12.91
C PRO A 163 4.66 14.11 12.67
N TYR A 164 5.70 13.66 13.38
CA TYR A 164 7.00 14.25 13.73
C TYR A 164 7.87 14.97 12.66
N ASN A 165 7.44 15.13 11.40
CA ASN A 165 8.26 15.79 10.36
C ASN A 165 7.43 16.58 9.31
N ALA A 166 7.00 17.79 9.66
CA ALA A 166 6.11 18.62 8.84
C ALA A 166 6.65 18.96 7.42
N ASN A 167 7.99 18.98 7.23
CA ASN A 167 8.61 19.40 5.97
C ASN A 167 8.54 18.33 4.87
N ALA A 168 8.75 17.06 5.21
CA ALA A 168 8.68 15.94 4.25
C ALA A 168 7.26 15.76 3.69
N ILE A 169 6.25 16.07 4.50
CA ILE A 169 4.84 16.01 4.13
C ILE A 169 4.42 17.21 3.26
N GLN A 170 4.90 18.41 3.56
CA GLN A 170 4.59 19.59 2.75
C GLN A 170 5.11 19.42 1.31
N GLU A 171 6.29 18.84 1.13
CA GLU A 171 6.85 18.56 -0.19
C GLU A 171 6.16 17.38 -0.90
N GLY A 172 5.77 16.32 -0.18
CA GLY A 172 4.94 15.24 -0.72
C GLY A 172 3.59 15.74 -1.25
N TYR A 173 2.90 16.56 -0.46
CA TYR A 173 1.61 17.14 -0.84
C TYR A 173 1.73 18.11 -2.03
N VAL A 174 2.77 18.95 -2.06
CA VAL A 174 3.03 19.90 -3.17
C VAL A 174 3.35 19.18 -4.48
N ASN A 175 4.08 18.05 -4.44
CA ASN A 175 4.38 17.30 -5.65
C ASN A 175 3.18 16.51 -6.17
N ILE A 176 2.24 16.15 -5.31
CA ILE A 176 0.99 15.50 -5.71
C ILE A 176 0.06 16.51 -6.40
N ILE A 177 -0.03 17.74 -5.89
CA ILE A 177 -0.70 18.84 -6.60
C ILE A 177 -0.08 19.07 -7.99
N LYS A 178 1.24 18.89 -8.16
CA LYS A 178 1.90 18.96 -9.48
C LYS A 178 1.55 17.76 -10.37
N VAL A 179 1.46 16.55 -9.82
CA VAL A 179 0.97 15.36 -10.55
C VAL A 179 -0.47 15.59 -11.03
N PHE A 180 -1.35 16.16 -10.20
CA PHE A 180 -2.72 16.50 -10.60
C PHE A 180 -2.79 17.66 -11.60
N LYS A 181 -1.99 18.73 -11.47
CA LYS A 181 -1.89 19.80 -12.50
C LYS A 181 -1.35 19.29 -13.84
N GLY A 182 -0.44 18.32 -13.82
CA GLY A 182 0.01 17.60 -15.02
C GLY A 182 -1.12 16.80 -15.67
N LEU A 183 -1.96 16.15 -14.86
CA LEU A 183 -3.17 15.44 -15.31
C LEU A 183 -4.27 16.38 -15.85
N GLU A 184 -4.49 17.55 -15.26
CA GLU A 184 -5.41 18.58 -15.79
C GLU A 184 -5.01 19.03 -17.20
N THR A 185 -3.70 19.17 -17.44
CA THR A 185 -3.13 19.56 -18.74
C THR A 185 -3.31 18.45 -19.78
N LEU A 186 -3.29 17.18 -19.36
CA LEU A 186 -3.44 16.00 -20.23
C LEU A 186 -4.91 15.67 -20.54
N LEU A 187 -5.83 16.02 -19.63
CA LEU A 187 -7.27 15.75 -19.73
C LEU A 187 -8.09 16.93 -20.24
N GLY A 188 -7.51 18.14 -20.32
CA GLY A 188 -8.22 19.35 -20.77
C GLY A 188 -9.37 19.76 -19.85
N GLN A 189 -9.45 19.21 -18.64
CA GLN A 189 -10.49 19.48 -17.66
C GLN A 189 -9.85 19.81 -16.31
N LYS A 190 -10.36 20.86 -15.66
CA LYS A 190 -9.99 21.19 -14.29
C LYS A 190 -10.51 20.12 -13.35
N ILE A 191 -9.62 19.58 -12.52
CA ILE A 191 -10.00 18.70 -11.42
C ILE A 191 -10.21 19.64 -10.22
N PRO A 192 -11.46 19.83 -9.73
CA PRO A 192 -11.68 20.65 -8.55
C PRO A 192 -10.97 19.99 -7.36
N ILE A 193 -9.98 20.70 -6.82
CA ILE A 193 -9.31 20.40 -5.54
C ILE A 193 -10.15 20.98 -4.42
#